data_AF-A0A1F1QAI8-F1
#
_entry.id   AF-A0A1F1QAI8-F1
#
_cell.length_a   1.000
_cell.length_b   1.000
_cell.length_c   1.000
_cell.angle_alpha   90.00
_cell.angle_beta   90.00
_cell.angle_gamma   90.00
#
_symmetry.space_group_name_H-M   'P 1'
#
loop_
_entity.id
_entity.type
_entity.pdbx_description
1 polymer ?
#
loop_
_entity_poly.entity_id
_entity_poly.type
_entity_poly.pdbx_seq_one_letter_code
_entity_poly.pdbx_strand_id
1 'polypeptide(L)' 'MSSVTRLRHVLPLLADVVAATNALDAKVIKAIDEAKSAGLPQGLLAAILNAHAHAETHVKVVEFQREGAVALRGR' A
#
# COMPACT_ATOMS: atom_id res chain seq x y z
N MET A 1 -5.42 9.29 16.47
CA MET A 1 -4.15 8.54 16.50
C MET A 1 -3.08 9.39 15.85
N SER A 2 -2.24 10.08 16.63
CA SER A 2 -1.34 11.13 16.15
C SER A 2 0.10 10.86 16.58
N SER A 3 0.72 9.84 16.00
CA SER A 3 2.18 9.69 15.92
C SER A 3 2.48 8.41 15.16
N VAL A 4 2.52 8.48 13.82
CA VAL A 4 3.28 7.51 13.05
C VAL A 4 4.72 8.01 13.09
N THR A 5 5.56 7.37 13.89
CA THR A 5 7.00 7.68 13.99
C THR A 5 7.61 7.58 12.59
N ARG A 6 8.01 8.73 12.00
CA ARG A 6 8.66 8.77 10.68
C ARG A 6 10.01 8.05 10.74
N LEU A 7 10.04 6.82 10.27
CA LEU A 7 11.24 5.96 10.16
C LEU A 7 12.25 6.41 9.09
N ARG A 8 12.42 7.71 8.82
CA ARG A 8 13.38 8.15 7.79
C ARG A 8 14.06 9.47 8.15
N HIS A 9 15.34 9.36 8.50
CA HIS A 9 16.33 10.43 8.52
C HIS A 9 16.90 10.71 7.12
N VAL A 10 16.16 10.36 6.05
CA VAL A 10 16.62 10.37 4.65
C VAL A 10 15.61 11.16 3.83
N LEU A 11 16.13 12.18 3.12
CA LEU A 11 15.57 13.00 2.04
C LEU A 11 14.04 13.27 2.06
N PRO A 12 13.59 14.54 2.12
CA PRO A 12 12.16 14.83 2.04
C PRO A 12 11.58 14.23 0.75
N LEU A 13 10.54 13.40 0.91
CA LEU A 13 9.79 12.84 -0.20
C LEU A 13 9.25 13.97 -1.07
N LEU A 14 9.21 13.75 -2.38
CA LEU A 14 8.57 14.67 -3.33
C LEU A 14 7.15 14.99 -2.86
N ALA A 15 6.76 16.26 -2.97
CA ALA A 15 5.47 16.75 -2.48
C ALA A 15 4.28 15.93 -3.00
N ASP A 16 4.36 15.50 -4.27
CA ASP A 16 3.33 14.68 -4.91
C ASP A 16 3.20 13.30 -4.26
N VAL A 17 4.33 12.69 -3.87
CA VAL A 17 4.35 11.39 -3.18
C VAL A 17 3.73 11.53 -1.79
N VAL A 18 4.02 12.64 -1.09
CA VAL A 18 3.41 12.94 0.21
C VAL A 18 1.90 13.14 0.07
N ALA A 19 1.46 13.91 -0.93
CA ALA A 19 0.05 14.15 -1.19
C ALA A 19 -0.69 12.84 -1.53
N ALA A 20 -0.13 12.02 -2.41
CA ALA A 20 -0.68 10.72 -2.77
C ALA A 20 -0.75 9.77 -1.55
N THR A 21 0.27 9.77 -0.71
CA THR A 21 0.31 8.96 0.52
C THR A 21 -0.79 9.39 1.50
N ASN A 22 -0.93 10.69 1.74
CA ASN A 22 -1.97 11.22 2.64
C ASN A 22 -3.38 10.95 2.11
N ALA A 23 -3.58 11.05 0.78
CA ALA A 23 -4.86 10.73 0.15
C ALA A 23 -5.22 9.24 0.29
N LEU A 24 -4.23 8.36 0.17
CA LEU A 24 -4.42 6.92 0.41
C LEU A 24 -4.78 6.66 1.87
N ASP A 25 -4.01 7.22 2.82
CA ASP A 25 -4.24 7.06 4.25
C ASP A 25 -5.67 7.49 4.65
N ALA A 26 -6.11 8.65 4.18
CA ALA A 26 -7.46 9.15 4.44
C ALA A 26 -8.56 8.21 3.90
N LYS A 27 -8.35 7.58 2.73
CA LYS A 27 -9.31 6.62 2.17
C LYS A 27 -9.34 5.31 2.97
N VAL A 28 -8.16 4.82 3.38
CA VAL A 28 -8.05 3.60 4.19
C VAL A 28 -8.72 3.78 5.54
N ILE A 29 -8.53 4.92 6.21
CA ILE A 29 -9.19 5.23 7.48
C ILE A 29 -10.72 5.16 7.34
N LYS A 30 -11.28 5.83 6.31
CA LYS A 30 -12.73 5.79 6.06
C LYS A 30 -13.25 4.37 5.83
N ALA A 31 -12.57 3.59 4.99
CA ALA A 31 -12.96 2.21 4.72
C ALA A 31 -12.91 1.33 6.00
N ILE A 32 -11.93 1.56 6.88
CA ILE A 32 -11.83 0.87 8.16
C ILE A 32 -12.99 1.27 9.08
N ASP A 33 -13.33 2.55 9.15
CA ASP A 33 -14.40 3.05 10.02
C ASP A 33 -15.78 2.55 9.56
N GLU A 34 -16.02 2.49 8.25
CA GLU A 34 -17.23 1.89 7.66
C GLU A 34 -17.32 0.40 8.00
N ALA A 35 -16.22 -0.35 7.83
CA ALA A 35 -16.22 -1.78 8.14
C ALA A 35 -16.40 -2.06 9.63
N LYS A 36 -15.78 -1.26 10.51
CA LYS A 36 -16.03 -1.34 11.96
C LYS A 36 -17.50 -1.07 12.29
N SER A 37 -18.10 -0.06 11.65
CA SER A 37 -19.52 0.28 11.83
C SER A 37 -20.45 -0.84 11.36
N ALA A 38 -20.02 -1.63 10.38
CA ALA A 38 -20.71 -2.83 9.91
C ALA A 38 -20.49 -4.07 10.81
N GLY A 39 -19.74 -3.94 11.91
CA GLY A 39 -19.48 -5.03 12.86
C GLY A 39 -18.38 -5.99 12.42
N LEU A 40 -17.53 -5.62 11.47
CA LEU A 40 -16.43 -6.48 11.02
C LEU A 40 -15.39 -6.66 12.14
N PRO A 41 -15.04 -7.90 12.54
CA PRO A 41 -14.01 -8.14 13.55
C PRO A 41 -12.66 -7.59 13.12
N GLN A 42 -11.90 -7.01 14.06
CA GLN A 42 -10.59 -6.41 13.78
C GLN A 42 -9.59 -7.40 13.14
N GLY A 43 -9.62 -8.67 13.53
CA GLY A 43 -8.77 -9.71 12.93
C GLY A 43 -9.06 -9.95 11.45
N LEU A 44 -10.33 -9.93 11.05
CA LEU A 44 -10.74 -10.08 9.65
C LEU A 44 -10.37 -8.85 8.82
N LEU A 45 -10.53 -7.65 9.39
CA LEU A 45 -10.08 -6.40 8.78
C LEU A 45 -8.58 -6.42 8.46
N ALA A 46 -7.76 -6.81 9.44
CA ALA A 46 -6.32 -6.91 9.28
C ALA A 46 -5.93 -7.95 8.22
N ALA A 47 -6.61 -9.11 8.20
CA ALA A 47 -6.36 -10.15 7.22
C ALA A 47 -6.64 -9.69 5.78
N ILE A 48 -7.75 -8.98 5.55
CA ILE A 48 -8.13 -8.46 4.23
C ILE A 48 -7.11 -7.42 3.73
N LEU A 49 -6.75 -6.46 4.57
CA LEU A 49 -5.76 -5.44 4.20
C LEU A 49 -4.40 -6.06 3.86
N ASN A 50 -3.96 -7.05 4.65
CA ASN A 50 -2.71 -7.76 4.40
C ASN A 50 -2.76 -8.59 3.12
N ALA A 51 -3.90 -9.24 2.83
CA ALA A 51 -4.10 -9.99 1.59
C ALA A 51 -4.01 -9.09 0.36
N HIS A 52 -4.63 -7.90 0.39
CA HIS A 52 -4.52 -6.94 -0.71
C HIS A 52 -3.08 -6.43 -0.89
N ALA A 53 -2.40 -6.07 0.20
CA ALA A 53 -1.00 -5.64 0.12
C ALA A 53 -0.09 -6.74 -0.45
N HIS A 54 -0.33 -8.00 -0.07
CA HIS A 54 0.41 -9.15 -0.59
C HIS A 54 0.14 -9.36 -2.09
N ALA A 55 -1.12 -9.27 -2.52
CA ALA A 55 -1.50 -9.40 -3.93
C ALA A 55 -0.85 -8.31 -4.81
N GLU A 56 -0.91 -7.05 -4.38
CA GLU A 56 -0.27 -5.92 -5.09
C GLU A 56 1.25 -6.11 -5.21
N THR A 57 1.88 -6.60 -4.14
CA THR A 57 3.32 -6.92 -4.16
C THR A 57 3.62 -8.02 -5.18
N HIS A 58 2.80 -9.08 -5.19
CA HIS A 58 2.96 -10.18 -6.12
C HIS A 58 2.80 -9.72 -7.58
N VAL A 59 1.81 -8.87 -7.89
CA VAL A 59 1.62 -8.31 -9.24
C VAL A 59 2.87 -7.56 -9.69
N LYS A 60 3.40 -6.66 -8.85
CA LYS A 60 4.60 -5.88 -9.20
C LYS A 60 5.84 -6.75 -9.44
N VAL A 61 6.00 -7.81 -8.65
CA VAL A 61 7.12 -8.76 -8.84
C VAL A 61 7.00 -9.48 -10.17
N VAL A 62 5.81 -9.95 -10.53
CA VAL A 62 5.56 -10.63 -11.81
C VAL A 62 5.76 -9.66 -12.99
N GLU A 63 5.29 -8.43 -12.87
CA GLU A 63 5.46 -7.39 -13.89
C GLU A 63 6.95 -7.08 -14.13
N PHE A 64 7.72 -6.88 -13.06
CA PHE A 64 9.16 -6.64 -13.14
C PHE A 64 9.91 -7.82 -13.81
N GLN A 65 9.55 -9.05 -13.47
CA GLN A 65 10.14 -10.25 -14.10
C GLN A 65 9.82 -10.32 -15.60
N ARG A 66 8.61 -9.92 -16.00
CA ARG A 66 8.18 -9.89 -17.40
C ARG A 66 8.93 -8.81 -18.18
N GLU A 67 9.08 -7.61 -17.63
CA GLU A 67 9.85 -6.53 -18.25
C GLU A 67 11.33 -6.90 -18.43
N GLY A 68 11.94 -7.50 -17.40
CA GLY A 68 13.30 -8.03 -17.49
C GLY A 68 13.46 -9.13 -18.54
N ALA A 69 12.49 -10.03 -18.67
CA ALA A 69 12.51 -11.10 -19.68
C ALA A 69 12.37 -10.56 -21.12
N VAL A 70 11.55 -9.52 -21.34
CA VAL A 70 11.42 -8.85 -22.65
C VAL A 70 12.71 -8.12 -23.02
N ALA A 71 13.35 -7.43 -22.06
CA ALA A 71 14.63 -6.74 -22.26
C ALA A 71 15.80 -7.68 -22.59
N LEU A 72 15.71 -8.95 -22.20
CA LEU A 72 16.69 -9.99 -22.54
C LEU A 72 16.43 -10.67 -23.88
N ARG A 73 15.18 -10.65 -24.38
CA ARG A 73 14.78 -11.29 -25.65
C ARG A 73 14.97 -10.39 -26.88
N GLY A 74 15.12 -9.08 -26.67
CA GLY A 74 15.38 -8.08 -27.71
C GLY A 74 16.86 -7.73 -27.91
N ARG A 75 17.78 -8.52 -27.35
CA ARG A 75 19.23 -8.40 -27.52
C ARG A 75 19.79 -9.57 -28.32
#